data_AF-A0A4V2Y5T6-F1
#
_entry.id   AF-A0A4V2Y5T6-F1
#
_cell.length_a   1.000
_cell.length_b   1.000
_cell.length_c   1.000
_cell.angle_alpha   90.00
_cell.angle_beta   90.00
_cell.angle_gamma   90.00
#
_symmetry.space_group_name_H-M   'P 1'
#
loop_
_entity.id
_entity.type
_entity.pdbx_description
1 polymer ?
#
loop_
_entity_poly.entity_id
_entity_poly.type
_entity_poly.pdbx_seq_one_letter_code
_entity_poly.pdbx_strand_id
1 'polypeptide(L)'
;MPSTPDASYADPRFLRIDVDASEGLVSMGTRLLHTLPSFHGSIYLRPAGSLAGFALSFPLPLPYREEPPELVWEAVELPASRLPQEVSGQSSLRLGRRRAFARVSALCAEVPGGRSGRPYLKIVLEARLPSLALRWPSATWHRLRPARLRLFTEIRPEPTGTSLA
;
A
#
# COMPACT_ATOMS: atom_id res chain seq x y z
N MET A 1 15.92 -26.70 19.99
CA MET A 1 16.55 -25.40 19.69
C MET A 1 15.64 -24.67 18.73
N PRO A 2 14.92 -23.61 19.11
CA PRO A 2 14.16 -22.83 18.14
C PRO A 2 15.16 -22.02 17.31
N SER A 3 15.21 -22.30 16.01
CA SER A 3 15.97 -21.54 15.02
C SER A 3 15.49 -20.09 15.05
N THR A 4 16.32 -19.18 15.55
CA THR A 4 16.15 -17.74 15.40
C THR A 4 15.99 -17.45 13.92
N PRO A 5 14.91 -16.80 13.45
CA PRO A 5 14.82 -16.49 12.04
C PRO A 5 15.83 -15.38 11.74
N ASP A 6 16.80 -15.67 10.88
CA ASP A 6 17.67 -14.71 10.19
C ASP A 6 16.88 -13.76 9.24
N ALA A 7 15.60 -13.53 9.51
CA ALA A 7 14.71 -12.68 8.71
C ALA A 7 14.74 -11.24 9.25
N SER A 8 15.93 -10.64 9.25
CA SER A 8 16.05 -9.24 9.63
C SER A 8 15.54 -8.36 8.48
N TYR A 9 14.29 -7.89 8.58
CA TYR A 9 13.79 -6.77 7.77
C TYR A 9 14.49 -5.44 8.12
N ALA A 10 15.55 -5.47 8.92
CA ALA A 10 16.29 -4.29 9.36
C ALA A 10 17.25 -3.72 8.32
N ASP A 11 17.65 -4.49 7.29
CA ASP A 11 18.45 -3.95 6.18
C ASP A 11 17.55 -3.70 4.95
N PRO A 12 17.10 -2.45 4.73
CA PRO A 12 16.21 -2.11 3.63
C PRO A 12 16.87 -2.25 2.25
N ARG A 13 18.21 -2.38 2.18
CA ARG A 13 18.92 -2.49 0.89
C ARG A 13 18.58 -3.77 0.15
N PHE A 14 18.24 -4.82 0.88
CA PHE A 14 17.89 -6.14 0.33
C PHE A 14 16.39 -6.33 0.14
N LEU A 15 15.56 -5.28 0.27
CA LEU A 15 14.11 -5.37 0.13
C LEU A 15 13.64 -4.50 -1.03
N ARG A 16 12.75 -5.05 -1.85
CA ARG A 16 12.13 -4.36 -2.99
C ARG A 16 10.64 -4.59 -2.99
N ILE A 17 9.90 -3.55 -3.34
CA ILE A 17 8.48 -3.66 -3.68
C ILE A 17 8.40 -4.34 -5.04
N ASP A 18 7.72 -5.48 -5.11
CA ASP A 18 7.43 -6.15 -6.37
C ASP A 18 6.27 -5.43 -7.06
N VAL A 19 6.62 -4.52 -7.97
CA VAL A 19 5.66 -3.68 -8.69
C VAL A 19 4.77 -4.52 -9.61
N ASP A 20 5.28 -5.61 -10.17
CA ASP A 20 4.52 -6.49 -11.07
C ASP A 20 3.50 -7.33 -10.30
N ALA A 21 3.80 -7.67 -9.04
CA ALA A 21 2.86 -8.30 -8.12
C ALA A 21 1.97 -7.30 -7.36
N SER A 22 1.96 -6.02 -7.77
CA SER A 22 1.18 -4.99 -7.09
C SER A 22 -0.07 -4.55 -7.84
N GLU A 23 -1.15 -4.31 -7.09
CA GLU A 23 -2.43 -3.87 -7.65
C GLU A 23 -3.09 -2.82 -6.76
N GLY A 24 -3.33 -1.62 -7.29
CA GLY A 24 -4.13 -0.59 -6.65
C GLY A 24 -5.53 -0.50 -7.27
N LEU A 25 -6.56 -0.37 -6.44
CA LEU A 25 -7.95 -0.34 -6.87
C LEU A 25 -8.75 0.74 -6.15
N VAL A 26 -9.62 1.42 -6.90
CA VAL A 26 -10.68 2.27 -6.36
C VAL A 26 -12.02 1.65 -6.70
N SER A 27 -12.82 1.30 -5.70
CA SER A 27 -14.13 0.66 -5.88
C SER A 27 -15.24 1.37 -5.11
N MET A 28 -16.49 1.15 -5.51
CA MET A 28 -17.69 1.62 -4.82
C MET A 28 -18.67 0.46 -4.66
N GLY A 29 -18.74 -0.11 -3.46
CA GLY A 29 -19.41 -1.39 -3.24
C GLY A 29 -18.67 -2.51 -3.99
N THR A 30 -19.39 -3.26 -4.83
CA THR A 30 -18.82 -4.31 -5.71
C THR A 30 -18.35 -3.77 -7.06
N ARG A 31 -18.60 -2.50 -7.37
CA ARG A 31 -18.24 -1.89 -8.65
C ARG A 31 -16.82 -1.34 -8.61
N LEU A 32 -15.96 -1.80 -9.52
CA LEU A 32 -14.66 -1.19 -9.78
C LEU A 32 -14.84 0.17 -10.48
N LEU A 33 -14.17 1.20 -9.99
CA LEU A 33 -14.18 2.55 -10.56
C LEU A 33 -12.91 2.81 -11.37
N HIS A 34 -11.74 2.52 -10.77
CA HIS A 34 -10.43 2.70 -11.39
C HIS A 34 -9.49 1.60 -10.95
N THR A 35 -8.69 1.11 -11.89
CA THR A 35 -7.42 0.46 -11.58
C THR A 35 -6.34 1.53 -11.47
N LEU A 36 -5.40 1.33 -10.54
CA LEU A 36 -4.23 2.16 -10.35
C LEU A 36 -3.02 1.30 -10.76
N PRO A 37 -2.65 1.33 -12.05
CA PRO A 37 -1.75 0.33 -12.64
C PRO A 37 -0.30 0.45 -12.15
N SER A 38 0.03 1.56 -11.49
CA SER A 38 1.32 1.76 -10.87
C SER A 38 1.19 2.69 -9.67
N PHE A 39 2.19 2.64 -8.80
CA PHE A 39 2.37 3.61 -7.74
C PHE A 39 3.86 3.81 -7.52
N HIS A 40 4.21 4.92 -6.87
CA HIS A 40 5.56 5.17 -6.40
C HIS A 40 5.52 5.56 -4.92
N GLY A 41 6.65 5.42 -4.24
CA GLY A 41 6.80 5.83 -2.85
C GLY A 41 7.44 4.74 -1.98
N SER A 42 7.13 4.78 -0.70
CA SER A 42 7.83 4.03 0.34
C SER A 42 6.87 3.35 1.30
N ILE A 43 7.28 2.18 1.78
CA ILE A 43 6.65 1.45 2.88
C ILE A 43 7.64 1.39 4.02
N TYR A 44 7.21 1.78 5.21
CA TYR A 44 8.02 1.78 6.42
C TYR A 44 7.70 0.53 7.23
N LEU A 45 8.69 -0.31 7.46
CA LEU A 45 8.58 -1.52 8.28
C LEU A 45 9.27 -1.32 9.62
N ARG A 46 8.75 -1.99 10.65
CA ARG A 46 9.49 -2.21 11.90
C ARG A 46 10.52 -3.32 11.71
N PRO A 47 11.54 -3.43 12.58
CA PRO A 47 12.53 -4.50 12.51
C PRO A 47 11.94 -5.92 12.46
N ALA A 48 10.79 -6.12 13.11
CA ALA A 48 10.05 -7.39 13.13
C ALA A 48 9.18 -7.62 11.87
N GLY A 49 9.28 -6.80 10.83
CA GLY A 49 8.52 -6.93 9.58
C GLY A 49 7.08 -6.40 9.62
N SER A 50 6.62 -5.87 10.75
CA SER A 50 5.29 -5.26 10.84
C SER A 50 5.24 -3.85 10.26
N LEU A 51 4.10 -3.49 9.67
CA LEU A 51 3.92 -2.19 9.00
C LEU A 51 3.92 -1.02 9.99
N ALA A 52 4.86 -0.08 9.84
CA ALA A 52 4.96 1.16 10.62
C ALA A 52 4.26 2.35 9.94
N GLY A 53 4.20 2.35 8.60
CA GLY A 53 3.60 3.42 7.83
C GLY A 53 3.90 3.29 6.34
N PHE A 54 3.45 4.26 5.56
CA PHE A 54 3.70 4.33 4.12
C PHE A 54 3.50 5.77 3.62
N ALA A 55 4.12 6.08 2.49
CA ALA A 55 3.89 7.29 1.72
C ALA A 55 3.87 6.90 0.24
N LEU A 56 2.69 6.92 -0.37
CA LEU A 56 2.43 6.36 -1.69
C LEU A 56 1.75 7.39 -2.58
N SER A 57 2.07 7.35 -3.87
CA SER A 57 1.48 8.21 -4.88
C SER A 57 1.02 7.38 -6.06
N PHE A 58 -0.22 7.62 -6.49
CA PHE A 58 -0.88 6.92 -7.57
C PHE A 58 -1.17 7.90 -8.70
N PRO A 59 -0.58 7.73 -9.89
CA PRO A 59 -1.01 8.43 -11.08
C PRO A 59 -2.47 8.05 -11.38
N LEU A 60 -3.36 9.04 -11.50
CA LEU A 60 -4.75 8.77 -11.85
C LEU A 60 -4.94 8.72 -13.38
N PRO A 61 -5.75 7.78 -13.90
CA PRO A 61 -6.05 7.74 -15.32
C PRO A 61 -6.81 9.01 -15.76
N LEU A 62 -6.37 9.59 -16.88
CA LEU A 62 -6.93 10.78 -17.56
C LEU A 62 -8.40 10.58 -18.01
N PRO A 63 -9.21 11.64 -18.23
CA PRO A 63 -8.81 12.95 -18.75
C PRO A 63 -9.05 14.08 -17.75
N TYR A 64 -8.04 14.35 -16.93
CA TYR A 64 -7.94 15.65 -16.26
C TYR A 64 -7.26 16.62 -17.23
N ARG A 65 -7.85 17.81 -17.42
CA ARG A 65 -7.44 18.79 -18.44
C ARG A 65 -6.08 19.44 -18.19
N GLU A 66 -5.57 19.40 -16.96
CA GLU A 66 -4.36 20.10 -16.53
C GLU A 66 -3.61 19.17 -15.58
N GLU A 67 -2.50 18.58 -16.05
CA GLU A 67 -1.66 17.54 -15.40
C GLU A 67 -2.44 16.34 -14.80
N PRO A 68 -2.00 15.08 -14.99
CA PRO A 68 -2.66 13.96 -14.31
C PRO A 68 -2.54 14.15 -12.80
N PRO A 69 -3.64 14.37 -12.05
CA PRO A 69 -3.55 14.64 -10.63
C PRO A 69 -3.12 13.35 -9.94
N GLU A 70 -2.04 13.41 -9.18
CA GLU A 70 -1.61 12.29 -8.35
C GLU A 70 -2.48 12.20 -7.10
N LEU A 71 -2.95 10.99 -6.81
CA LEU A 71 -3.52 10.66 -5.51
C LEU A 71 -2.38 10.25 -4.58
N VAL A 72 -2.09 11.07 -3.58
CA VAL A 72 -1.12 10.75 -2.53
C VAL A 72 -1.85 10.17 -1.33
N TRP A 73 -1.35 9.07 -0.80
CA TRP A 73 -1.87 8.37 0.36
C TRP A 73 -0.74 8.08 1.35
N GLU A 74 -0.87 8.61 2.56
CA GLU A 74 0.18 8.56 3.56
C GLU A 74 -0.39 8.18 4.93
N ALA A 75 0.33 7.32 5.65
CA ALA A 75 0.10 7.08 7.06
C ALA A 75 1.45 6.93 7.76
N VAL A 76 1.60 7.63 8.88
CA VAL A 76 2.79 7.56 9.73
C VAL A 76 2.40 7.00 11.09
N GLU A 77 3.36 6.35 11.75
CA GLU A 77 3.24 5.86 13.13
C GLU A 77 2.01 4.97 13.36
N LEU A 78 1.71 4.07 12.42
CA LEU A 78 0.58 3.18 12.55
C LEU A 78 0.77 2.24 13.75
N PRO A 79 -0.13 2.22 14.75
CA PRO A 79 0.09 1.46 15.97
C PRO A 79 0.04 -0.05 15.68
N ALA A 80 0.86 -0.81 16.41
CA ALA A 80 0.78 -2.26 16.36
C ALA A 80 -0.62 -2.72 16.83
N SER A 81 -1.27 -3.62 16.09
CA SER A 81 -2.52 -4.24 16.55
C SER A 81 -2.25 -5.36 17.55
N ARG A 82 -3.32 -5.85 18.17
CA ARG A 82 -3.32 -7.07 18.99
C ARG A 82 -2.98 -8.31 18.16
N LEU A 83 -3.30 -8.29 16.87
CA LEU A 83 -2.91 -9.32 15.92
C LEU A 83 -1.60 -8.88 15.23
N PRO A 84 -0.53 -9.68 15.23
CA PRO A 84 0.79 -9.26 14.76
C PRO A 84 0.82 -8.76 13.30
N GLN A 85 -0.11 -9.26 12.49
CA GLN A 85 -0.19 -8.99 11.06
C GLN A 85 -1.16 -7.85 10.72
N GLU A 86 -2.03 -7.46 11.65
CA GLU A 86 -3.00 -6.41 11.40
C GLU A 86 -2.50 -5.07 11.95
N VAL A 87 -2.85 -3.99 11.27
CA VAL A 87 -2.52 -2.65 11.70
C VAL A 87 -3.69 -1.74 11.31
N SER A 88 -4.10 -0.83 12.19
CA SER A 88 -5.10 0.17 11.83
C SER A 88 -4.76 1.53 12.43
N GLY A 89 -5.07 2.59 11.71
CA GLY A 89 -4.74 3.95 12.15
C GLY A 89 -5.38 5.00 11.28
N GLN A 90 -4.82 6.20 11.32
CA GLN A 90 -5.26 7.32 10.49
C GLN A 90 -4.29 7.51 9.33
N SER A 91 -4.84 7.81 8.17
CA SER A 91 -4.09 8.16 6.96
C SER A 91 -4.58 9.49 6.42
N SER A 92 -3.73 10.16 5.65
CA SER A 92 -4.10 11.32 4.87
C SER A 92 -4.09 10.98 3.39
N LEU A 93 -5.13 11.45 2.70
CA LEU A 93 -5.32 11.32 1.26
C LEU A 93 -5.27 12.72 0.67
N ARG A 94 -4.48 12.91 -0.38
CA ARG A 94 -4.35 14.19 -1.07
C ARG A 94 -4.54 14.01 -2.56
N LEU A 95 -5.36 14.86 -3.17
CA LEU A 95 -5.58 14.93 -4.61
C LEU A 95 -5.39 16.38 -5.06
N GLY A 96 -4.28 16.66 -5.75
CA GLY A 96 -3.85 18.02 -6.02
C GLY A 96 -3.70 18.84 -4.73
N ARG A 97 -4.45 19.95 -4.62
CA ARG A 97 -4.47 20.85 -3.45
C ARG A 97 -5.41 20.38 -2.32
N ARG A 98 -6.20 19.32 -2.54
CA ARG A 98 -7.23 18.88 -1.58
C ARG A 98 -6.68 17.78 -0.70
N ARG A 99 -6.88 17.89 0.61
CA ARG A 99 -6.47 16.90 1.60
C ARG A 99 -7.67 16.47 2.42
N ALA A 100 -7.72 15.18 2.75
CA ALA A 100 -8.69 14.61 3.66
C ALA A 100 -8.06 13.51 4.49
N PHE A 101 -8.65 13.19 5.63
CA PHE A 101 -8.18 12.13 6.50
C PHE A 101 -9.16 10.96 6.49
N ALA A 102 -8.63 9.75 6.53
CA ALA A 102 -9.41 8.52 6.52
C ALA A 102 -8.76 7.48 7.42
N ARG A 103 -9.59 6.65 8.05
CA ARG A 103 -9.10 5.45 8.72
C ARG A 103 -8.52 4.50 7.68
N VAL A 104 -7.34 3.98 7.96
CA VAL A 104 -6.69 2.92 7.20
C VAL A 104 -6.67 1.64 8.03
N SER A 105 -6.92 0.52 7.37
CA SER A 105 -6.64 -0.82 7.86
C SER A 105 -5.60 -1.46 6.95
N ALA A 106 -4.68 -2.21 7.54
CA ALA A 106 -3.62 -2.89 6.84
C ALA A 106 -3.46 -4.31 7.37
N LEU A 107 -3.09 -5.21 6.46
CA LEU A 107 -2.63 -6.56 6.75
C LEU A 107 -1.21 -6.68 6.19
N CYS A 108 -0.27 -7.14 7.00
CA CYS A 108 1.12 -7.39 6.65
C CYS A 108 1.48 -8.78 7.16
N ALA A 109 1.53 -9.75 6.25
CA ALA A 109 1.79 -11.14 6.58
C ALA A 109 3.08 -11.62 5.90
N GLU A 110 3.92 -12.32 6.64
CA GLU A 110 5.03 -13.06 6.07
C GLU A 110 4.50 -14.31 5.36
N VAL A 111 4.90 -14.48 4.11
CA VAL A 111 4.62 -15.66 3.31
C VAL A 111 5.89 -16.51 3.27
N PRO A 112 5.83 -17.78 3.74
CA PRO A 112 6.94 -18.69 3.62
C PRO A 112 7.31 -18.91 2.16
N GLY A 113 8.60 -18.82 1.82
CA GLY A 113 9.09 -18.98 0.44
C GLY A 113 9.00 -20.41 -0.12
N GLY A 114 8.48 -21.37 0.65
CA GLY A 114 8.34 -22.77 0.21
C GLY A 114 9.67 -23.46 -0.09
N ARG A 115 9.67 -24.42 -1.04
CA ARG A 115 10.84 -25.25 -1.36
C ARG A 115 11.91 -24.55 -2.23
N SER A 116 11.62 -23.38 -2.78
CA SER A 116 12.43 -22.76 -3.85
C SER A 116 12.59 -21.24 -3.73
N GLY A 117 12.05 -20.61 -2.69
CA GLY A 117 12.02 -19.14 -2.57
C GLY A 117 12.44 -18.64 -1.19
N ARG A 118 12.84 -17.38 -1.13
CA ARG A 118 13.04 -16.64 0.13
C ARG A 118 11.68 -16.19 0.67
N PRO A 119 11.50 -16.09 2.00
CA PRO A 119 10.29 -15.51 2.57
C PRO A 119 10.09 -14.07 2.07
N TYR A 120 8.84 -13.65 1.97
CA TYR A 120 8.48 -12.31 1.51
C TYR A 120 7.27 -11.78 2.30
N LEU A 121 7.07 -10.46 2.27
CA LEU A 121 5.91 -9.84 2.92
C LEU A 121 4.80 -9.60 1.91
N LYS A 122 3.58 -9.96 2.30
CA LYS A 122 2.36 -9.65 1.57
C LYS A 122 1.62 -8.56 2.32
N ILE A 123 1.39 -7.42 1.65
CA ILE A 123 0.78 -6.23 2.25
C ILE A 123 -0.53 -5.91 1.54
N VAL A 124 -1.58 -5.73 2.35
CA VAL A 124 -2.88 -5.21 1.91
C VAL A 124 -3.16 -3.94 2.68
N LEU A 125 -3.39 -2.83 1.99
CA LEU A 125 -3.85 -1.58 2.60
C LEU A 125 -5.27 -1.28 2.13
N GLU A 126 -6.12 -0.80 3.02
CA GLU A 126 -7.49 -0.37 2.68
C GLU A 126 -7.87 0.92 3.42
N ALA A 127 -8.47 1.87 2.71
CA ALA A 127 -9.11 3.04 3.30
C ALA A 127 -10.43 3.37 2.59
N ARG A 128 -11.37 3.96 3.32
CA ARG A 128 -12.56 4.59 2.73
C ARG A 128 -12.18 5.98 2.23
N LEU A 129 -12.45 6.26 0.96
CA LEU A 129 -12.21 7.56 0.36
C LEU A 129 -13.30 8.55 0.81
N PRO A 130 -12.91 9.71 1.37
CA PRO A 130 -13.83 10.81 1.60
C PRO A 130 -14.06 11.55 0.25
N SER A 131 -14.82 10.91 -0.65
CA SER A 131 -14.98 11.29 -2.06
C SER A 131 -15.42 12.75 -2.26
N LEU A 132 -16.26 13.29 -1.36
CA LEU A 132 -16.70 14.68 -1.39
C LEU A 132 -15.56 15.65 -1.04
N ALA A 133 -14.77 15.36 -0.01
CA ALA A 133 -13.68 16.22 0.44
C ALA A 133 -12.55 16.29 -0.61
N LEU A 134 -12.29 15.17 -1.29
CA LEU A 134 -11.33 15.11 -2.39
C LEU A 134 -11.90 15.68 -3.71
N ARG A 135 -13.21 15.93 -3.77
CA ARG A 135 -14.03 16.02 -4.99
C ARG A 135 -13.48 15.14 -6.12
N TRP A 136 -13.46 13.84 -5.84
CA TRP A 136 -13.17 12.79 -6.81
C TRP A 136 -14.05 12.97 -8.05
N PRO A 137 -13.60 12.72 -9.30
CA PRO A 137 -14.36 13.05 -10.50
C PRO A 137 -15.79 12.50 -10.51
N SER A 138 -16.67 13.26 -11.16
CA SER A 138 -18.12 13.32 -11.01
C SER A 138 -18.90 12.02 -11.28
N ALA A 139 -18.29 11.01 -11.91
CA ALA A 139 -18.93 9.71 -12.15
C ALA A 139 -19.42 9.01 -10.85
N THR A 140 -18.91 9.43 -9.69
CA THR A 140 -19.27 8.88 -8.37
C THR A 140 -20.19 9.78 -7.53
N TRP A 141 -20.44 11.04 -7.90
CA TRP A 141 -21.20 11.97 -7.06
C TRP A 141 -22.70 11.69 -7.02
N HIS A 142 -23.21 11.00 -8.05
CA HIS A 142 -24.64 10.71 -8.17
C HIS A 142 -25.15 9.61 -7.23
N ARG A 143 -24.25 8.89 -6.53
CA ARG A 143 -24.62 7.88 -5.53
C ARG A 143 -23.70 8.05 -4.34
N LEU A 144 -24.22 8.60 -3.23
CA LEU A 144 -23.54 8.90 -1.95
C LEU A 144 -22.84 7.71 -1.26
N ARG A 145 -22.52 6.62 -1.97
CA ARG A 145 -21.79 5.48 -1.43
C ARG A 145 -20.31 5.83 -1.33
N PRO A 146 -19.68 5.57 -0.18
CA PRO A 146 -18.26 5.81 0.01
C PRO A 146 -17.46 4.93 -0.96
N ALA A 147 -16.49 5.53 -1.65
CA ALA A 147 -15.52 4.76 -2.42
C ALA A 147 -14.48 4.16 -1.47
N ARG A 148 -13.82 3.10 -1.90
CA ARG A 148 -12.77 2.38 -1.18
C ARG A 148 -11.51 2.40 -2.03
N LEU A 149 -10.40 2.79 -1.43
CA LEU A 149 -9.06 2.64 -1.96
C LEU A 149 -8.46 1.39 -1.35
N ARG A 150 -7.93 0.50 -2.19
CA ARG A 150 -7.22 -0.71 -1.77
C ARG A 150 -5.89 -0.78 -2.51
N LEU A 151 -4.83 -1.15 -1.80
CA LEU A 151 -3.56 -1.54 -2.39
C LEU A 151 -3.26 -2.98 -1.99
N PHE A 152 -2.82 -3.76 -2.96
CA PHE A 152 -2.13 -5.02 -2.77
C PHE A 152 -0.68 -4.86 -3.25
N THR A 153 0.28 -5.34 -2.47
CA THR A 153 1.69 -5.33 -2.87
C THR A 153 2.49 -6.39 -2.12
N GLU A 154 3.65 -6.73 -2.65
CA GLU A 154 4.59 -7.67 -2.04
C GLU A 154 5.95 -6.98 -1.84
N ILE A 155 6.58 -7.21 -0.69
CA ILE A 155 7.98 -6.83 -0.46
C ILE A 155 8.81 -8.09 -0.49
N ARG A 156 9.64 -8.19 -1.53
CA ARG A 156 10.48 -9.35 -1.79
C ARG A 156 11.94 -9.03 -1.50
N PRO A 157 12.72 -10.04 -1.05
CA PRO A 157 14.16 -9.92 -1.01
C PRO A 157 14.71 -9.68 -2.41
N GLU A 158 15.66 -8.77 -2.54
CA GLU A 158 16.41 -8.59 -3.78
C GLU A 158 17.15 -9.91 -4.08
N PRO A 159 17.09 -10.43 -5.32
CA PRO A 159 17.93 -11.54 -5.71
C PRO A 159 19.38 -11.08 -5.50
N THR A 160 20.09 -11.72 -4.57
CA THR A 160 21.50 -11.45 -4.36
C THR A 160 22.20 -11.75 -5.67
N GLY A 161 22.61 -10.71 -6.39
CA GLY A 161 23.39 -10.87 -7.61
C GLY A 161 24.57 -11.77 -7.33
N THR A 162 24.71 -12.79 -8.15
CA THR A 162 25.92 -13.59 -8.32
C THR A 162 27.10 -12.63 -8.33
N SER A 163 27.99 -12.74 -7.33
CA SER A 163 29.34 -12.19 -7.45
C SER A 163 29.96 -12.84 -8.68
N LEU A 164 30.00 -12.12 -9.80
CA LEU A 164 30.82 -12.54 -10.94
C LEU A 164 32.27 -12.42 -10.48
N ALA A 165 32.87 -13.58 -10.23
CA ALA A 165 34.31 -13.77 -10.18
C ALA A 165 34.90 -13.62 -11.59
#